data_AF-A0A7Y3C5C1-F1
#
_entry.id   AF-A0A7Y3C5C1-F1
#
_cell.length_a   1.000
_cell.length_b   1.000
_cell.length_c   1.000
_cell.angle_alpha   90.00
_cell.angle_beta   90.00
_cell.angle_gamma   90.00
#
_symmetry.space_group_name_H-M   'P 1'
#
loop_
_entity.id
_entity.type
_entity.pdbx_description
1 polymer ?
#
loop_
_entity_poly.entity_id
_entity_poly.type
_entity_poly.pdbx_seq_one_letter_code
_entity_poly.pdbx_strand_id
1 'polypeptide(L)'
;NVAHELGHRQASKERFLGKALLLPSLYMHFYIEHNFGHHLHAATPEDPATARYNQSVYSFWFTSTVRQYINAWRIQKNLLNNYNLTVFSFRNDMLWYLILQMAYLGVVFTFFGILGLVFAVSVAVVGFLLLETVNYIEHYGLLRLKLPSGRYERVKEIHSWNSNHIIGRIVLYELTRHSDHHYKSSKKYQLLDCHEDSPQMPFGYPTSMLFSLFPPLWFKIMNKRVPSEMISA
;
A
#
# COMPACT_ATOMS: atom_id res chain seq x y z
N ASN A 1 -1.66 -7.73 4.70
CA ASN A 1 -0.51 -8.65 4.54
C ASN A 1 -0.85 -9.84 3.66
N VAL A 2 -1.65 -10.82 4.09
CA VAL A 2 -1.99 -11.97 3.22
C VAL A 2 -2.63 -11.53 1.89
N ALA A 3 -3.60 -10.61 1.96
CA ALA A 3 -4.23 -10.04 0.76
C ALA A 3 -3.23 -9.40 -0.22
N HIS A 4 -2.24 -8.68 0.33
CA HIS A 4 -1.15 -8.05 -0.41
C HIS A 4 -0.30 -9.12 -1.13
N GLU A 5 0.20 -10.11 -0.39
CA GLU A 5 1.08 -11.15 -0.93
C GLU A 5 0.42 -12.07 -1.97
N LEU A 6 -0.87 -12.36 -1.78
CA LEU A 6 -1.64 -13.17 -2.71
C LEU A 6 -2.06 -12.36 -3.95
N GLY A 7 -2.24 -11.04 -3.81
CA GLY A 7 -2.57 -10.13 -4.92
C GLY A 7 -1.52 -10.13 -6.03
N HIS A 8 -0.23 -10.22 -5.67
CA HIS A 8 0.89 -10.25 -6.62
C HIS A 8 0.97 -11.50 -7.51
N ARG A 9 0.16 -12.53 -7.23
CA ARG A 9 0.25 -13.82 -7.93
C ARG A 9 -0.46 -13.77 -9.28
N GLN A 10 0.30 -13.82 -10.38
CA GLN A 10 -0.26 -13.76 -11.73
C GLN A 10 -1.20 -14.94 -12.03
N ALA A 11 -2.36 -14.65 -12.62
CA ALA A 11 -3.35 -15.61 -13.16
C ALA A 11 -3.66 -16.84 -12.29
N SER A 12 -3.85 -16.66 -10.98
CA SER A 12 -3.97 -17.74 -10.00
C SER A 12 -5.22 -17.61 -9.11
N LYS A 13 -5.62 -18.69 -8.43
CA LYS A 13 -6.74 -18.69 -7.47
C LYS A 13 -6.41 -17.82 -6.25
N GLU A 14 -5.14 -17.76 -5.91
CA GLU A 14 -4.54 -16.96 -4.86
C GLU A 14 -4.84 -15.47 -5.07
N ARG A 15 -4.75 -14.98 -6.31
CA ARG A 15 -5.09 -13.59 -6.62
C ARG A 15 -6.53 -13.24 -6.32
N PHE A 16 -7.46 -14.16 -6.63
CA PHE A 16 -8.87 -13.97 -6.30
C PHE A 16 -9.07 -13.95 -4.78
N LEU A 17 -8.41 -14.84 -4.06
CA LEU A 17 -8.42 -14.83 -2.59
C LEU A 17 -7.82 -13.53 -2.04
N GLY A 18 -6.74 -13.03 -2.63
CA GLY A 18 -6.12 -11.75 -2.26
C GLY A 18 -7.10 -10.58 -2.40
N LYS A 19 -7.82 -10.50 -3.52
CA LYS A 19 -8.89 -9.51 -3.72
C LYS A 19 -10.03 -9.68 -2.70
N ALA A 20 -10.49 -10.91 -2.47
CA ALA A 20 -11.59 -11.20 -1.54
C ALA A 20 -11.23 -10.84 -0.09
N LEU A 21 -9.98 -11.06 0.33
CA LEU A 21 -9.50 -10.70 1.67
C LEU A 21 -9.47 -9.18 1.94
N LEU A 22 -9.56 -8.33 0.91
CA LEU A 22 -9.69 -6.87 1.05
C LEU A 22 -11.14 -6.41 1.25
N LEU A 23 -12.13 -7.29 1.02
CA LEU A 23 -13.55 -6.95 1.13
C LEU A 23 -13.97 -6.52 2.55
N PRO A 24 -13.59 -7.22 3.65
CA PRO A 24 -13.96 -6.81 5.00
C PRO A 24 -13.38 -5.45 5.40
N SER A 25 -12.24 -5.06 4.81
CA SER A 25 -11.62 -3.75 5.02
C SER A 25 -12.19 -2.65 4.11
N LEU A 26 -13.16 -2.98 3.24
CA LEU A 26 -13.71 -2.09 2.21
C LEU A 26 -12.62 -1.44 1.33
N TYR A 27 -11.50 -2.14 1.13
CA TYR A 27 -10.29 -1.58 0.52
C TYR A 27 -9.84 -2.34 -0.74
N MET A 28 -10.78 -2.90 -1.51
CA MET A 28 -10.47 -3.78 -2.65
C MET A 28 -9.72 -3.07 -3.78
N HIS A 29 -9.92 -1.77 -3.95
CA HIS A 29 -9.22 -0.95 -4.95
C HIS A 29 -7.70 -0.95 -4.77
N PHE A 30 -7.22 -1.18 -3.53
CA PHE A 30 -5.80 -1.36 -3.22
C PHE A 30 -5.15 -2.40 -4.12
N TYR A 31 -5.83 -3.49 -4.49
CA TYR A 31 -5.25 -4.47 -5.42
C TYR A 31 -4.84 -3.80 -6.75
N ILE A 32 -5.71 -2.97 -7.35
CA ILE A 32 -5.42 -2.34 -8.64
C ILE A 32 -4.32 -1.31 -8.48
N GLU A 33 -4.50 -0.42 -7.50
CA GLU A 33 -3.56 0.67 -7.28
C GLU A 33 -2.17 0.13 -6.94
N HIS A 34 -2.09 -0.80 -6.00
CA HIS A 34 -0.82 -1.30 -5.52
C HIS A 34 -0.05 -2.04 -6.63
N ASN A 35 -0.73 -2.95 -7.35
CA ASN A 35 -0.07 -3.81 -8.36
C ASN A 35 0.28 -3.08 -9.65
N PHE A 36 -0.52 -2.09 -10.08
CA PHE A 36 -0.37 -1.43 -11.37
C PHE A 36 0.05 0.04 -11.27
N GLY A 37 -0.06 0.65 -10.10
CA GLY A 37 0.26 2.05 -9.82
C GLY A 37 1.47 2.18 -8.90
N HIS A 38 1.31 1.84 -7.62
CA HIS A 38 2.34 2.02 -6.60
C HIS A 38 3.68 1.39 -7.00
N HIS A 39 3.72 0.12 -7.44
CA HIS A 39 5.00 -0.49 -7.87
C HIS A 39 5.71 0.25 -9.02
N LEU A 40 4.95 0.90 -9.91
CA LEU A 40 5.50 1.67 -11.01
C LEU A 40 6.04 3.04 -10.54
N HIS A 41 5.31 3.68 -9.63
CA HIS A 41 5.55 5.05 -9.17
C HIS A 41 6.20 5.12 -7.78
N ALA A 42 6.53 3.99 -7.16
CA ALA A 42 7.07 3.93 -5.80
C ALA A 42 8.25 4.90 -5.65
N ALA A 43 8.28 5.60 -4.52
CA ALA A 43 9.22 6.67 -4.22
C ALA A 43 9.18 7.82 -5.23
N THR A 44 8.01 8.19 -5.77
CA THR A 44 7.85 9.41 -6.57
C THR A 44 6.65 10.24 -6.07
N PRO A 45 6.59 11.55 -6.36
CA PRO A 45 5.45 12.40 -5.98
C PRO A 45 4.09 11.93 -6.54
N GLU A 46 4.10 11.22 -7.67
CA GLU A 46 2.90 10.69 -8.34
C GLU A 46 2.28 9.50 -7.59
N ASP A 47 3.07 8.77 -6.81
CA ASP A 47 2.61 7.66 -5.99
C ASP A 47 1.78 8.16 -4.79
N PRO A 48 0.54 7.68 -4.63
CA PRO A 48 -0.26 7.94 -3.44
C PRO A 48 0.34 7.40 -2.15
N ALA A 49 1.01 6.24 -2.20
CA ALA A 49 1.49 5.51 -1.04
C ALA A 49 2.93 5.88 -0.62
N THR A 50 3.56 6.83 -1.31
CA THR A 50 4.83 7.43 -0.90
C THR A 50 4.59 8.62 0.03
N ALA A 51 5.02 8.48 1.29
CA ALA A 51 4.86 9.52 2.29
C ALA A 51 5.98 10.58 2.16
N ARG A 52 5.59 11.87 2.15
CA ARG A 52 6.56 12.96 2.01
C ARG A 52 7.30 13.21 3.32
N TYR A 53 8.52 13.75 3.21
CA TYR A 53 9.24 14.27 4.36
C TYR A 53 8.38 15.30 5.13
N ASN A 54 8.32 15.19 6.46
CA ASN A 54 7.45 15.98 7.35
C ASN A 54 5.93 15.81 7.16
N GLN A 55 5.46 14.88 6.34
CA GLN A 55 4.03 14.59 6.25
C GLN A 55 3.59 13.79 7.48
N SER A 56 2.57 14.25 8.20
CA SER A 56 2.01 13.49 9.32
C SER A 56 1.24 12.26 8.83
N VAL A 57 1.18 11.19 9.63
CA VAL A 57 0.43 9.98 9.30
C VAL A 57 -1.07 10.29 9.04
N TYR A 58 -1.65 11.25 9.76
CA TYR A 58 -3.05 11.66 9.58
C TYR A 58 -3.29 12.33 8.23
N SER A 59 -2.39 13.23 7.82
CA SER A 59 -2.43 13.84 6.49
C SER A 59 -2.21 12.79 5.40
N PHE A 60 -1.28 11.85 5.64
CA PHE A 60 -1.02 10.74 4.75
C PHE A 60 -2.25 9.85 4.56
N TRP A 61 -2.91 9.40 5.63
CA TRP A 61 -4.13 8.58 5.55
C TRP A 61 -5.17 9.20 4.63
N PHE A 62 -5.42 10.51 4.74
CA PHE A 62 -6.37 11.17 3.87
C PHE A 62 -5.87 11.24 2.41
N THR A 63 -4.66 11.77 2.21
CA THR A 63 -4.11 11.97 0.85
C THR A 63 -3.90 10.66 0.10
N SER A 64 -3.36 9.63 0.76
CA SER A 64 -3.10 8.31 0.19
C SER A 64 -4.41 7.62 -0.19
N THR A 65 -5.34 7.44 0.75
CA THR A 65 -6.64 6.78 0.52
C THR A 65 -7.39 7.39 -0.66
N VAL A 66 -7.54 8.73 -0.70
CA VAL A 66 -8.31 9.42 -1.75
C VAL A 66 -7.61 9.30 -3.09
N ARG A 67 -6.29 9.53 -3.15
CA ARG A 67 -5.52 9.44 -4.40
C ARG A 67 -5.48 8.01 -4.91
N GLN A 68 -5.33 7.01 -4.04
CA GLN A 68 -5.34 5.60 -4.42
C GLN A 68 -6.66 5.20 -5.07
N TYR A 69 -7.79 5.57 -4.47
CA TYR A 69 -9.11 5.27 -5.01
C TYR A 69 -9.32 5.89 -6.40
N ILE A 70 -8.95 7.17 -6.57
CA ILE A 70 -9.04 7.86 -7.86
C ILE A 70 -8.09 7.23 -8.90
N ASN A 71 -6.86 6.91 -8.49
CA ASN A 71 -5.88 6.27 -9.38
C ASN A 71 -6.32 4.88 -9.81
N ALA A 72 -6.92 4.07 -8.92
CA ALA A 72 -7.45 2.75 -9.26
C ALA A 72 -8.48 2.83 -10.40
N TRP A 73 -9.40 3.81 -10.36
CA TRP A 73 -10.33 4.05 -11.47
C TRP A 73 -9.64 4.44 -12.77
N ARG A 74 -8.63 5.32 -12.72
CA ARG A 74 -7.85 5.74 -13.89
C ARG A 74 -7.08 4.57 -14.51
N ILE A 75 -6.39 3.79 -13.68
CA ILE A 75 -5.66 2.59 -14.09
C ILE A 75 -6.63 1.61 -14.74
N GLN A 76 -7.77 1.33 -14.11
CA GLN A 76 -8.72 0.37 -14.64
C GLN A 76 -9.33 0.82 -15.97
N LYS A 77 -9.62 2.12 -16.12
CA LYS A 77 -10.04 2.70 -17.40
C LYS A 77 -8.97 2.51 -18.48
N ASN A 78 -7.69 2.74 -18.16
CA ASN A 78 -6.60 2.54 -19.12
C ASN A 78 -6.43 1.08 -19.52
N LEU A 79 -6.52 0.15 -18.55
CA LEU A 79 -6.47 -1.29 -18.82
C LEU A 79 -7.60 -1.72 -19.75
N LEU A 80 -8.83 -1.23 -19.54
CA LEU A 80 -9.97 -1.53 -20.41
C LEU A 80 -9.80 -0.95 -21.82
N ASN A 81 -9.29 0.27 -21.94
CA ASN A 81 -9.01 0.91 -23.23
C ASN A 81 -8.01 0.10 -24.07
N ASN A 82 -7.00 -0.52 -23.45
CA ASN A 82 -6.05 -1.40 -24.15
C ASN A 82 -6.72 -2.61 -24.81
N TYR A 83 -7.93 -2.99 -24.36
CA TYR A 83 -8.75 -4.04 -24.94
C TYR A 83 -9.98 -3.52 -25.69
N ASN A 84 -10.07 -2.21 -25.96
CA ASN A 84 -11.23 -1.55 -26.57
C ASN A 84 -12.54 -1.79 -25.80
N LEU A 85 -12.48 -1.86 -24.47
CA LEU A 85 -13.64 -2.08 -23.61
C LEU A 85 -14.07 -0.78 -22.92
N THR A 86 -15.37 -0.65 -22.66
CA THR A 86 -15.92 0.49 -21.91
C THR A 86 -15.81 0.26 -20.40
N VAL A 87 -15.97 1.33 -19.62
CA VAL A 87 -16.01 1.26 -18.15
C VAL A 87 -17.14 0.37 -17.61
N PHE A 88 -18.19 0.11 -18.38
CA PHE A 88 -19.30 -0.77 -17.99
C PHE A 88 -19.04 -2.26 -18.30
N SER A 89 -17.86 -2.60 -18.79
CA SER A 89 -17.50 -3.99 -19.05
C SER A 89 -17.49 -4.83 -17.77
N PHE A 90 -17.90 -6.10 -17.88
CA PHE A 90 -17.70 -7.10 -16.82
C PHE A 90 -16.23 -7.34 -16.46
N ARG A 91 -15.28 -6.86 -17.28
CA ARG A 91 -13.85 -6.86 -16.95
C ARG A 91 -13.43 -5.69 -16.05
N ASN A 92 -14.35 -4.80 -15.68
CA ASN A 92 -14.07 -3.71 -14.77
C ASN A 92 -14.08 -4.19 -13.31
N ASP A 93 -12.89 -4.44 -12.75
CA ASP A 93 -12.72 -4.81 -11.34
C ASP A 93 -13.29 -3.74 -10.39
N MET A 94 -13.18 -2.44 -10.69
CA MET A 94 -13.71 -1.38 -9.83
C MET A 94 -15.25 -1.41 -9.73
N LEU A 95 -15.96 -1.76 -10.81
CA LEU A 95 -17.41 -1.95 -10.74
C LEU A 95 -17.77 -3.14 -9.87
N TRP A 96 -17.07 -4.26 -10.02
CA TRP A 96 -17.27 -5.42 -9.17
C TRP A 96 -16.97 -5.12 -7.70
N TYR A 97 -15.93 -4.34 -7.40
CA TYR A 97 -15.62 -3.96 -6.04
C TYR A 97 -16.73 -3.13 -5.39
N LEU A 98 -17.29 -2.15 -6.12
CA LEU A 98 -18.47 -1.42 -5.64
C LEU A 98 -19.65 -2.34 -5.33
N ILE A 99 -19.98 -3.25 -6.26
CA ILE A 99 -21.10 -4.18 -6.09
C ILE A 99 -20.87 -5.10 -4.89
N LEU A 100 -19.68 -5.71 -4.80
CA LEU A 100 -19.34 -6.66 -3.74
C LEU A 100 -19.29 -5.98 -2.36
N GLN A 101 -18.75 -4.78 -2.26
CA GLN A 101 -18.71 -4.02 -1.01
C GLN A 101 -20.12 -3.62 -0.56
N MET A 102 -20.96 -3.12 -1.47
CA MET A 102 -22.35 -2.80 -1.15
C MET A 102 -23.16 -4.03 -0.76
N ALA A 103 -22.97 -5.15 -1.47
CA ALA A 103 -23.60 -6.43 -1.14
C ALA A 103 -23.16 -6.94 0.25
N TYR A 104 -21.86 -6.87 0.55
CA TYR A 104 -21.33 -7.24 1.87
C TYR A 104 -21.96 -6.41 2.99
N LEU A 105 -21.99 -5.08 2.85
CA LEU A 105 -22.62 -4.20 3.84
C LEU A 105 -24.13 -4.44 3.95
N GLY A 106 -24.81 -4.72 2.83
CA GLY A 106 -26.23 -5.08 2.80
C GLY A 106 -26.52 -6.39 3.54
N VAL A 107 -25.68 -7.41 3.38
CA VAL A 107 -25.76 -8.67 4.15
C VAL A 107 -25.57 -8.38 5.64
N VAL A 108 -24.52 -7.65 6.02
CA VAL A 108 -24.28 -7.29 7.43
C VAL A 108 -25.48 -6.56 8.02
N PHE A 109 -26.01 -5.56 7.32
CA PHE A 109 -27.18 -4.81 7.78
C PHE A 109 -28.43 -5.70 7.92
N THR A 110 -28.66 -6.62 6.98
CA THR A 110 -29.82 -7.51 7.00
C THR A 110 -29.81 -8.44 8.23
N PHE A 111 -28.65 -8.97 8.60
CA PHE A 111 -28.54 -9.92 9.71
C PHE A 111 -28.28 -9.27 11.07
N PHE A 112 -27.60 -8.12 11.11
CA PHE A 112 -27.10 -7.50 12.35
C PHE A 112 -27.60 -6.05 12.56
N GLY A 113 -28.45 -5.55 11.66
CA GLY A 113 -29.02 -4.22 11.74
C GLY A 113 -27.99 -3.09 11.66
N ILE A 114 -28.39 -1.91 12.12
CA ILE A 114 -27.55 -0.70 12.10
C ILE A 114 -26.31 -0.83 12.98
N LEU A 115 -26.42 -1.50 14.13
CA LEU A 115 -25.29 -1.68 15.06
C LEU A 115 -24.19 -2.54 14.43
N GLY A 116 -24.57 -3.66 13.78
CA GLY A 116 -23.62 -4.50 13.06
C GLY A 116 -22.99 -3.78 11.86
N LEU A 117 -23.77 -2.97 11.15
CA LEU A 117 -23.26 -2.16 10.05
C LEU A 117 -22.21 -1.15 10.52
N VAL A 118 -22.50 -0.38 11.58
CA VAL A 118 -21.55 0.57 12.18
C VAL A 118 -20.28 -0.15 12.62
N PHE A 119 -20.41 -1.30 13.29
CA PHE A 119 -19.26 -2.09 13.72
C PHE A 119 -18.42 -2.57 12.53
N ALA A 120 -19.04 -3.10 11.48
CA ALA A 120 -18.34 -3.56 10.28
C ALA A 120 -17.59 -2.41 9.58
N VAL A 121 -18.21 -1.23 9.45
CA VAL A 121 -17.56 -0.05 8.89
C VAL A 121 -16.41 0.42 9.78
N SER A 122 -16.57 0.45 11.11
CA SER A 122 -15.50 0.81 12.03
C SER A 122 -14.30 -0.14 11.93
N VAL A 123 -14.53 -1.46 11.90
CA VAL A 123 -13.47 -2.45 11.69
C VAL A 123 -12.81 -2.26 10.33
N ALA A 124 -13.58 -1.98 9.29
CA ALA A 124 -13.04 -1.71 7.96
C ALA A 124 -12.09 -0.50 7.96
N VAL A 125 -12.51 0.59 8.61
CA VAL A 125 -11.71 1.81 8.77
C VAL A 125 -10.40 1.51 9.50
N VAL A 126 -10.46 0.84 10.65
CA VAL A 126 -9.24 0.45 11.38
C VAL A 126 -8.35 -0.44 10.51
N GLY A 127 -8.94 -1.38 9.78
CA GLY A 127 -8.21 -2.32 8.91
C GLY A 127 -7.43 -1.63 7.80
N PHE A 128 -8.04 -0.72 7.03
CA PHE A 128 -7.31 -0.03 5.97
C PHE A 128 -6.36 1.04 6.52
N LEU A 129 -6.69 1.72 7.63
CA LEU A 129 -5.74 2.68 8.25
C LEU A 129 -4.50 1.98 8.80
N LEU A 130 -4.64 0.74 9.28
CA LEU A 130 -3.49 -0.07 9.69
C LEU A 130 -2.58 -0.36 8.48
N LEU A 131 -3.16 -0.73 7.33
CA LEU A 131 -2.42 -0.94 6.08
C LEU A 131 -1.74 0.36 5.61
N GLU A 132 -2.45 1.48 5.62
CA GLU A 132 -1.89 2.78 5.24
C GLU A 132 -0.79 3.24 6.21
N THR A 133 -0.87 2.88 7.49
CA THR A 133 0.20 3.15 8.45
C THR A 133 1.45 2.34 8.12
N VAL A 134 1.30 1.12 7.61
CA VAL A 134 2.41 0.29 7.12
C VAL A 134 3.03 0.95 5.88
N ASN A 135 2.24 1.30 4.87
CA ASN A 135 2.72 2.04 3.69
C ASN A 135 3.47 3.33 4.09
N TYR A 136 2.93 4.07 5.06
CA TYR A 136 3.52 5.30 5.56
C TYR A 136 4.92 5.09 6.11
N ILE A 137 5.12 4.10 7.01
CA ILE A 137 6.43 3.86 7.61
C ILE A 137 7.43 3.27 6.61
N GLU A 138 6.93 2.49 5.64
CA GLU A 138 7.73 1.87 4.58
C GLU A 138 8.27 2.87 3.56
N HIS A 139 7.51 3.93 3.27
CA HIS A 139 7.85 4.90 2.23
C HIS A 139 8.07 6.32 2.75
N TYR A 140 8.34 6.49 4.04
CA TYR A 140 8.53 7.81 4.63
C TYR A 140 9.80 8.51 4.11
N GLY A 141 9.61 9.59 3.37
CA GLY A 141 10.63 10.56 3.01
C GLY A 141 11.63 10.13 1.94
N LEU A 142 11.51 8.92 1.40
CA LEU A 142 12.43 8.37 0.40
C LEU A 142 11.87 8.62 -1.01
N LEU A 143 12.41 9.61 -1.75
CA LEU A 143 12.10 9.86 -3.15
C LEU A 143 13.25 9.46 -4.08
N ARG A 144 12.88 8.96 -5.26
CA ARG A 144 13.76 8.68 -6.40
C ARG A 144 14.20 9.96 -7.06
N LEU A 145 15.46 10.00 -7.45
CA LEU A 145 16.02 11.12 -8.20
C LEU A 145 15.48 11.16 -9.64
N LYS A 146 15.20 12.37 -10.14
CA LYS A 146 15.01 12.61 -11.57
C LYS A 146 16.36 12.67 -12.28
N LEU A 147 16.50 11.87 -13.33
CA LEU A 147 17.65 11.89 -14.21
C LEU A 147 17.61 13.13 -15.12
N PRO A 148 18.73 13.54 -15.75
CA PRO A 148 18.76 14.63 -16.73
C PRO A 148 17.78 14.44 -17.91
N SER A 149 17.34 13.20 -18.17
CA SER A 149 16.30 12.87 -19.16
C SER A 149 14.87 13.23 -18.74
N GLY A 150 14.66 13.69 -17.50
CA GLY A 150 13.35 13.96 -16.91
C GLY A 150 12.63 12.71 -16.36
N ARG A 151 13.20 11.51 -16.53
CA ARG A 151 12.68 10.26 -15.97
C ARG A 151 13.24 10.00 -14.58
N TYR A 152 12.45 9.40 -13.69
CA TYR A 152 12.97 8.91 -12.41
C TYR A 152 13.94 7.74 -12.62
N GLU A 153 14.97 7.65 -11.78
CA GLU A 153 15.85 6.48 -11.73
C GLU A 153 15.07 5.19 -11.47
N ARG A 154 15.57 4.00 -11.78
CA ARG A 154 14.81 2.76 -11.51
C ARG A 154 14.61 2.55 -10.00
N VAL A 155 13.54 1.86 -9.63
CA VAL A 155 13.33 1.41 -8.23
C VAL A 155 14.50 0.50 -7.82
N LYS A 156 14.94 0.67 -6.58
CA LYS A 156 16.13 0.08 -5.97
C LYS A 156 15.79 -0.22 -4.51
N GLU A 157 16.60 -1.02 -3.87
CA GLU A 157 16.51 -1.45 -2.49
C GLU A 157 16.59 -0.28 -1.49
N ILE A 158 17.03 0.91 -1.93
CA ILE A 158 17.12 2.13 -1.12
C ILE A 158 15.82 2.96 -1.09
N HIS A 159 14.85 2.63 -1.94
CA HIS A 159 13.63 3.43 -2.12
C HIS A 159 12.48 3.03 -1.18
N SER A 160 12.77 2.22 -0.16
CA SER A 160 11.86 1.92 0.94
C SER A 160 12.61 1.44 2.18
N TRP A 161 11.98 1.60 3.35
CA TRP A 161 12.51 1.16 4.63
C TRP A 161 12.30 -0.35 4.84
N ASN A 162 13.30 -1.00 5.43
CA ASN A 162 13.33 -2.43 5.69
C ASN A 162 13.38 -2.69 7.21
N SER A 163 13.00 -3.89 7.65
CA SER A 163 13.16 -4.35 9.04
C SER A 163 13.35 -5.86 9.08
N ASN A 164 14.42 -6.34 9.71
CA ASN A 164 14.70 -7.78 9.83
C ASN A 164 14.29 -8.39 11.18
N HIS A 165 13.49 -7.70 12.00
CA HIS A 165 13.01 -8.24 13.28
C HIS A 165 12.10 -9.47 13.09
N ILE A 166 12.43 -10.56 13.76
CA ILE A 166 11.83 -11.90 13.58
C ILE A 166 10.30 -11.90 13.76
N ILE A 167 9.78 -11.26 14.82
CA ILE A 167 8.34 -11.22 15.09
C ILE A 167 7.60 -10.47 13.98
N GLY A 168 8.16 -9.35 13.51
CA GLY A 168 7.59 -8.58 12.41
C GLY A 168 7.54 -9.39 11.12
N ARG A 169 8.63 -10.10 10.80
CA ARG A 169 8.70 -10.98 9.62
C ARG A 169 7.63 -12.06 9.64
N ILE A 170 7.43 -12.74 10.77
CA ILE A 170 6.43 -13.81 10.88
C ILE A 170 5.01 -13.25 10.78
N VAL A 171 4.68 -12.22 11.57
CA VAL A 171 3.31 -11.66 11.65
C VAL A 171 2.91 -10.93 10.37
N LEU A 172 3.87 -10.30 9.69
CA LEU A 172 3.62 -9.52 8.48
C LEU A 172 3.92 -10.31 7.19
N TYR A 173 4.17 -11.62 7.28
CA TYR A 173 4.45 -12.49 6.12
C TYR A 173 5.64 -11.99 5.28
N GLU A 174 6.76 -11.71 5.94
CA GLU A 174 8.00 -11.20 5.34
C GLU A 174 7.88 -9.83 4.66
N LEU A 175 6.71 -9.16 4.76
CA LEU A 175 6.49 -7.79 4.27
C LEU A 175 7.55 -6.81 4.79
N THR A 176 8.12 -7.09 5.97
CA THR A 176 9.18 -6.25 6.52
C THR A 176 10.44 -6.19 5.66
N ARG A 177 10.63 -7.13 4.72
CA ARG A 177 11.65 -7.11 3.65
C ARG A 177 11.18 -6.31 2.44
N HIS A 178 10.59 -5.15 2.71
CA HIS A 178 9.84 -4.36 1.73
C HIS A 178 10.72 -3.81 0.59
N SER A 179 11.99 -3.54 0.87
CA SER A 179 12.95 -3.10 -0.13
C SER A 179 13.16 -4.12 -1.25
N ASP A 180 13.31 -5.40 -0.90
CA ASP A 180 13.44 -6.45 -1.92
C ASP A 180 12.10 -6.70 -2.64
N HIS A 181 10.98 -6.51 -1.95
CA HIS A 181 9.65 -6.56 -2.54
C HIS A 181 9.50 -5.51 -3.65
N HIS A 182 9.88 -4.25 -3.41
CA HIS A 182 9.82 -3.21 -4.43
C HIS A 182 10.86 -3.37 -5.53
N TYR A 183 12.03 -3.90 -5.20
CA TYR A 183 13.06 -4.19 -6.19
C TYR A 183 12.65 -5.33 -7.14
N LYS A 184 11.97 -6.37 -6.63
CA LYS A 184 11.49 -7.54 -7.38
C LYS A 184 10.10 -7.99 -6.91
N SER A 185 9.05 -7.26 -7.30
CA SER A 185 7.67 -7.50 -6.83
C SER A 185 7.07 -8.85 -7.22
N SER A 186 7.62 -9.52 -8.24
CA SER A 186 7.22 -10.87 -8.63
C SER A 186 7.75 -11.98 -7.71
N LYS A 187 8.73 -11.67 -6.85
CA LYS A 187 9.35 -12.62 -5.92
C LYS A 187 8.32 -13.11 -4.89
N LYS A 188 8.45 -14.36 -4.45
CA LYS A 188 7.59 -14.92 -3.40
C LYS A 188 8.03 -14.40 -2.04
N TYR A 189 7.09 -14.10 -1.15
CA TYR A 189 7.38 -13.46 0.14
C TYR A 189 8.37 -14.27 1.00
N GLN A 190 8.28 -15.60 0.96
CA GLN A 190 9.18 -16.50 1.69
C GLN A 190 10.64 -16.42 1.22
N LEU A 191 10.86 -15.88 0.02
CA LEU A 191 12.17 -15.79 -0.61
C LEU A 191 12.74 -14.38 -0.54
N LEU A 192 12.02 -13.38 -0.02
CA LEU A 192 12.51 -12.00 0.02
C LEU A 192 13.84 -11.91 0.76
N ASP A 193 14.79 -11.12 0.27
CA ASP A 193 16.11 -10.93 0.87
C ASP A 193 16.15 -9.67 1.75
N CYS A 194 17.08 -9.63 2.70
CA CYS A 194 17.42 -8.40 3.40
C CYS A 194 18.72 -7.86 2.78
N HIS A 195 18.67 -6.64 2.25
CA HIS A 195 19.83 -5.98 1.66
C HIS A 195 20.46 -5.03 2.66
N GLU A 196 21.79 -5.07 2.80
CA GLU A 196 22.52 -4.21 3.75
C GLU A 196 22.43 -2.73 3.37
N ASP A 197 22.35 -2.45 2.07
CA ASP A 197 22.22 -1.09 1.53
C ASP A 197 20.83 -0.48 1.74
N SER A 198 19.81 -1.28 2.10
CA SER A 198 18.46 -0.78 2.35
C SER A 198 18.38 0.02 3.66
N PRO A 199 17.73 1.20 3.66
CA PRO A 199 17.42 1.94 4.87
C PRO A 199 16.69 1.05 5.87
N GLN A 200 17.20 0.95 7.10
CA GLN A 200 16.61 0.10 8.14
C GLN A 200 15.73 0.92 9.10
N MET A 201 14.54 0.40 9.40
CA MET A 201 13.70 0.94 10.47
C MET A 201 14.40 0.72 11.81
N PRO A 202 14.55 1.76 12.64
CA PRO A 202 15.36 1.67 13.86
C PRO A 202 14.79 0.75 14.94
N PHE A 203 13.47 0.52 14.95
CA PHE A 203 12.77 -0.20 16.03
C PHE A 203 11.77 -1.25 15.52
N GLY A 204 11.84 -1.60 14.22
CA GLY A 204 10.88 -2.47 13.56
C GLY A 204 9.47 -1.87 13.42
N TYR A 205 8.57 -2.65 12.83
CA TYR A 205 7.26 -2.17 12.40
C TYR A 205 6.34 -1.75 13.55
N PRO A 206 6.08 -2.58 14.59
CA PRO A 206 5.12 -2.21 15.63
C PRO A 206 5.48 -0.91 16.34
N THR A 207 6.76 -0.72 16.66
CA THR A 207 7.25 0.50 17.30
C THR A 207 7.15 1.71 16.36
N SER A 208 7.55 1.55 15.09
CA SER A 208 7.43 2.61 14.09
C SER A 208 5.98 3.05 13.87
N MET A 209 5.03 2.10 13.86
CA MET A 209 3.60 2.41 13.76
C MET A 209 3.10 3.20 14.97
N LEU A 210 3.51 2.84 16.18
CA LEU A 210 3.13 3.59 17.38
C LEU A 210 3.74 5.00 17.39
N PHE A 211 5.02 5.13 17.00
CA PHE A 211 5.68 6.44 16.95
C PHE A 211 5.11 7.33 15.84
N SER A 212 4.71 6.77 14.68
CA SER A 212 4.11 7.55 13.59
C SER A 212 2.80 8.22 13.98
N LEU A 213 2.03 7.61 14.90
CA LEU A 213 0.83 8.21 15.51
C LEU A 213 1.14 9.42 16.39
N PHE A 214 2.40 9.69 16.73
CA PHE A 214 2.82 10.92 17.40
C PHE A 214 3.86 11.68 16.53
N PRO A 215 3.39 12.46 15.52
CA PRO A 215 4.26 13.01 14.48
C PRO A 215 5.52 13.77 14.97
N PRO A 216 5.47 14.59 16.03
CA PRO A 216 6.69 15.25 16.53
C PRO A 216 7.80 14.28 16.92
N LEU A 217 7.46 13.13 17.53
CA LEU A 217 8.43 12.09 17.88
C LEU A 217 8.90 11.32 16.64
N TRP A 218 7.96 10.96 15.75
CA TRP A 218 8.29 10.34 14.48
C TRP A 218 9.31 11.16 13.69
N PHE A 219 9.06 12.46 13.53
CA PHE A 219 9.95 13.38 12.84
C PHE A 219 11.31 13.48 13.51
N LYS A 220 11.37 13.61 14.85
CA LYS A 220 12.63 13.63 15.62
C LYS A 220 13.48 12.36 15.39
N ILE A 221 12.84 11.22 15.16
CA ILE A 221 13.53 9.94 14.93
C ILE A 221 13.90 9.77 13.46
N MET A 222 12.96 9.94 12.53
CA MET A 222 13.13 9.52 11.14
C MET A 222 13.77 10.58 10.26
N ASN A 223 13.53 11.87 10.52
CA ASN A 223 14.02 12.93 9.64
C ASN A 223 15.54 12.97 9.52
N LYS A 224 16.26 12.62 10.59
CA LYS A 224 17.74 12.54 10.60
C LYS A 224 18.31 11.30 9.90
N ARG A 225 17.44 10.39 9.42
CA ARG A 225 17.82 9.15 8.72
C ARG A 225 17.48 9.19 7.24
N VAL A 226 16.64 10.13 6.82
CA VAL A 226 16.31 10.33 5.40
C VAL A 226 17.50 11.01 4.73
N PRO A 227 18.08 10.44 3.66
CA PRO A 227 19.16 11.09 2.92
C PRO A 227 18.69 12.42 2.32
N SER A 228 19.50 13.47 2.44
CA SER A 228 19.14 14.83 2.02
C SER A 228 18.75 14.93 0.54
N GLU A 229 19.45 14.19 -0.31
CA GLU A 229 19.23 14.12 -1.75
C GLU A 229 17.86 13.53 -2.12
N MET A 230 17.23 12.75 -1.23
CA MET A 230 15.94 12.10 -1.48
C MET A 230 14.74 12.93 -1.00
N ILE A 231 14.94 14.07 -0.33
CA ILE A 231 13.84 14.86 0.26
C ILE A 231 13.10 15.72 -0.79
N SER A 232 13.80 16.17 -1.83
CA SER A 232 13.30 17.21 -2.77
C SER A 232 13.45 16.85 -4.25
N ALA A 233 13.55 15.56 -4.55
CA ALA A 233 13.67 15.03 -5.90
C ALA A 233 12.40 15.18 -6.75
#